data_AF-A0A1L9BKW7-F1
#
_entry.id   AF-A0A1L9BKW7-F1
#
_cell.length_a   1.000
_cell.length_b   1.000
_cell.length_c   1.000
_cell.angle_alpha   90.00
_cell.angle_beta   90.00
_cell.angle_gamma   90.00
#
_symmetry.space_group_name_H-M   'P 1'
#
loop_
_entity.id
_entity.type
_entity.pdbx_description
1 polymer ?
#
loop_
_entity_poly.entity_id
_entity_poly.type
_entity_poly.pdbx_seq_one_letter_code
_entity_poly.pdbx_strand_id
1 'polypeptide(L)'
;MRLVGLLLTLCLFVPSAHAACPADGVQLFPAPGSVVPTNTRLLLEGVGSLSGTVGALPGRILRMQAQGHEVEVRVQRGWTSTLGRTLVILRLSSPLKPGLVYTLRLDDVLPGVKVLNSAGHSLPEWNSGRGQDLARPRWLKRPVVSEGIFRRTREGSERFVKLRMSLSEDSPAYAQVTLSRGKDKDNMAPQHYVIPLHDGVALLGHGACGGAFALEDGKSYRAKIDVFDAAGNLVPGTAPLQFESPVATQENP
;
A
#
# COMPACT_ATOMS: atom_id res chain seq x y z
N MET A 1 52.39 40.79 23.15
CA MET A 1 52.67 39.42 22.66
C MET A 1 51.45 38.55 22.91
N ARG A 2 50.84 38.04 21.82
CA ARG A 2 49.91 36.90 21.69
C ARG A 2 48.69 36.82 22.65
N LEU A 3 47.55 37.33 22.17
CA LEU A 3 46.23 36.81 22.54
C LEU A 3 45.83 35.79 21.46
N VAL A 4 45.82 34.51 21.80
CA VAL A 4 45.31 33.44 20.92
C VAL A 4 43.80 33.38 21.11
N GLY A 5 43.05 33.85 20.12
CA GLY A 5 41.59 33.82 20.10
C GLY A 5 41.07 32.39 19.89
N LEU A 6 40.34 31.89 20.88
CA LEU A 6 39.64 30.61 20.88
C LEU A 6 38.45 30.68 19.89
N LEU A 7 38.52 29.93 18.78
CA LEU A 7 37.41 29.81 17.83
C LEU A 7 36.42 28.76 18.37
N LEU A 8 35.28 29.21 18.89
CA LEU A 8 34.19 28.37 19.39
C LEU A 8 33.35 27.87 18.20
N THR A 9 33.51 26.61 17.81
CA THR A 9 32.71 25.97 16.77
C THR A 9 31.31 25.65 17.31
N LEU A 10 30.33 26.48 16.93
CA LEU A 10 28.93 26.30 17.29
C LEU A 10 28.33 25.17 16.43
N CYS A 11 28.24 23.95 16.98
CA CYS A 11 27.48 22.86 16.36
C CYS A 11 25.99 23.22 16.37
N LEU A 12 25.48 23.73 15.24
CA LEU A 12 24.06 23.88 14.98
C LEU A 12 23.44 22.48 14.88
N PHE A 13 22.92 21.97 15.99
CA PHE A 13 21.95 20.88 15.98
C PHE A 13 20.67 21.43 15.34
N VAL A 14 20.50 21.20 14.03
CA VAL A 14 19.21 21.43 13.38
C VAL A 14 18.27 20.35 13.93
N PRO A 15 17.23 20.69 14.70
CA PRO A 15 16.23 19.69 15.06
C PRO A 15 15.58 19.25 13.76
N SER A 16 15.70 17.96 13.45
CA SER A 16 15.00 17.35 12.33
C SER A 16 13.52 17.65 12.50
N ALA A 17 12.95 18.47 11.61
CA ALA A 17 11.53 18.74 11.56
C ALA A 17 10.83 17.43 11.16
N HIS A 18 10.45 16.64 12.15
CA HIS A 18 9.60 15.49 11.94
C HIS A 18 8.21 16.07 11.72
N ALA A 19 7.69 15.96 10.50
CA ALA A 19 6.26 16.10 10.30
C ALA A 19 5.58 15.19 11.32
N ALA A 20 4.64 15.73 12.11
CA ALA A 20 3.87 14.95 13.07
C ALA A 20 2.90 14.06 12.28
N CYS A 21 3.41 12.96 11.73
CA CYS A 21 2.63 12.00 10.97
C CYS A 21 1.78 11.19 11.94
N PRO A 22 0.46 11.41 12.01
CA PRO A 22 -0.35 10.87 13.10
C PRO A 22 -0.77 9.41 12.88
N ALA A 23 -0.41 8.82 11.74
CA ALA A 23 -0.86 7.50 11.33
C ALA A 23 0.28 6.48 11.39
N ASP A 24 0.60 6.03 12.60
CA ASP A 24 1.44 4.85 12.84
C ASP A 24 0.57 3.62 13.09
N GLY A 25 0.87 2.52 12.41
CA GLY A 25 0.13 1.27 12.54
C GLY A 25 0.24 0.40 11.29
N VAL A 26 -0.74 -0.47 11.12
CA VAL A 26 -0.83 -1.34 9.96
C VAL A 26 -2.16 -1.22 9.25
N GLN A 27 -2.16 -1.46 7.95
CA GLN A 27 -3.38 -1.62 7.14
C GLN A 27 -3.46 -3.05 6.63
N LEU A 28 -4.69 -3.57 6.59
CA LEU A 28 -4.97 -4.91 6.09
C LEU A 28 -5.87 -4.85 4.86
N PHE A 29 -5.56 -5.64 3.85
CA PHE A 29 -6.36 -5.70 2.63
C PHE A 29 -6.66 -7.16 2.24
N PRO A 30 -7.92 -7.53 1.94
CA PRO A 30 -9.14 -6.74 2.06
C PRO A 30 -9.35 -6.15 3.45
N ALA A 31 -10.07 -5.02 3.54
CA ALA A 31 -10.31 -4.38 4.82
C ALA A 31 -11.04 -5.34 5.78
N PRO A 32 -10.68 -5.39 7.07
CA PRO A 32 -11.41 -6.17 8.06
C PRO A 32 -12.92 -5.87 8.02
N GLY A 33 -13.73 -6.90 8.22
CA GLY A 33 -15.19 -6.88 8.14
C GLY A 33 -15.75 -7.28 6.76
N SER A 34 -14.92 -7.28 5.70
CA SER A 34 -15.39 -7.64 4.35
C SER A 34 -15.70 -9.15 4.22
N VAL A 35 -16.48 -9.48 3.18
CA VAL A 35 -16.64 -10.86 2.71
C VAL A 35 -15.50 -11.18 1.74
N VAL A 36 -14.86 -12.35 1.89
CA VAL A 36 -13.70 -12.77 1.09
C VAL A 36 -13.82 -14.21 0.60
N PRO A 37 -13.29 -14.59 -0.57
CA PRO A 37 -13.30 -15.98 -1.02
C PRO A 37 -12.46 -16.85 -0.07
N THR A 38 -12.73 -18.16 -0.03
CA THR A 38 -12.09 -19.04 0.95
C THR A 38 -10.60 -19.26 0.71
N ASN A 39 -10.11 -18.97 -0.50
CA ASN A 39 -8.70 -18.99 -0.87
C ASN A 39 -8.08 -17.58 -0.91
N THR A 40 -8.65 -16.61 -0.19
CA THR A 40 -8.15 -15.24 -0.18
C THR A 40 -6.68 -15.14 0.24
N ARG A 41 -5.98 -14.16 -0.32
CA ARG A 41 -4.68 -13.64 0.13
C ARG A 41 -4.93 -12.32 0.82
N LEU A 42 -4.37 -12.17 2.02
CA LEU A 42 -4.41 -10.89 2.70
C LEU A 42 -3.08 -10.15 2.45
N LEU A 43 -3.12 -8.83 2.43
CA LEU A 43 -1.97 -7.96 2.36
C LEU A 43 -1.88 -7.20 3.69
N LEU A 44 -0.70 -7.15 4.27
CA LEU A 44 -0.41 -6.39 5.50
C LEU A 44 0.60 -5.29 5.16
N GLU A 45 0.17 -4.04 5.26
CA GLU A 45 1.03 -2.87 5.03
C GLU A 45 1.40 -2.22 6.37
N GLY A 46 2.70 -1.97 6.57
CA GLY A 46 3.21 -1.15 7.67
C GLY A 46 3.28 0.31 7.26
N VAL A 47 2.69 1.18 8.07
CA VAL A 47 2.67 2.64 7.86
C VAL A 47 3.49 3.33 8.93
N GLY A 48 4.29 4.32 8.52
CA GLY A 48 5.15 5.09 9.41
C GLY A 48 6.20 4.20 10.08
N SER A 49 6.31 4.30 11.41
CA SER A 49 7.32 3.56 12.19
C SER A 49 7.18 2.03 12.08
N LEU A 50 6.00 1.52 11.73
CA LEU A 50 5.72 0.07 11.62
C LEU A 50 6.18 -0.56 10.31
N SER A 51 6.60 0.23 9.32
CA SER A 51 7.04 -0.28 8.01
C SER A 51 8.22 -1.25 8.12
N GLY A 52 9.24 -0.90 8.90
CA GLY A 52 10.40 -1.77 9.13
C GLY A 52 10.04 -3.07 9.84
N THR A 53 9.18 -2.99 10.86
CA THR A 53 8.70 -4.16 11.60
C THR A 53 7.92 -5.12 10.70
N VAL A 54 7.00 -4.60 9.87
CA VAL A 54 6.27 -5.40 8.87
C VAL A 54 7.23 -6.03 7.86
N GLY A 55 8.25 -5.29 7.40
CA GLY A 55 9.27 -5.81 6.49
C GLY A 55 10.11 -6.96 7.02
N ALA A 56 10.20 -7.11 8.34
CA ALA A 56 10.92 -8.20 9.02
C ALA A 56 10.06 -9.46 9.24
N LEU A 57 8.76 -9.40 8.98
CA LEU A 57 7.84 -10.54 9.17
C LEU A 57 7.97 -11.72 8.17
N PRO A 58 8.50 -11.59 6.93
CA PRO A 58 8.60 -12.73 6.03
C PRO A 58 9.29 -13.95 6.66
N GLY A 59 8.68 -15.12 6.50
CA GLY A 59 9.13 -16.37 7.14
C GLY A 59 8.47 -16.66 8.49
N ARG A 60 7.76 -15.70 9.09
CA ARG A 60 6.91 -15.93 10.26
C ARG A 60 5.58 -16.58 9.86
N ILE A 61 4.93 -17.16 10.85
CA ILE A 61 3.63 -17.82 10.73
C ILE A 61 2.64 -17.11 11.66
N LEU A 62 1.46 -16.80 11.14
CA LEU A 62 0.28 -16.40 11.91
C LEU A 62 -0.82 -17.46 11.74
N ARG A 63 -1.99 -17.20 12.33
CA ARG A 63 -3.15 -18.09 12.27
C ARG A 63 -4.42 -17.31 11.97
N MET A 64 -5.28 -17.91 11.17
CA MET A 64 -6.69 -17.54 11.00
C MET A 64 -7.54 -18.55 11.79
N GLN A 65 -8.40 -18.08 12.69
CA GLN A 65 -9.16 -18.93 13.61
C GLN A 65 -10.67 -18.68 13.48
N ALA A 66 -11.45 -19.75 13.41
CA ALA A 66 -12.91 -19.72 13.45
C ALA A 66 -13.48 -21.03 14.00
N GLN A 67 -14.31 -20.99 15.05
CA GLN A 67 -15.14 -22.12 15.53
C GLN A 67 -14.46 -23.52 15.45
N GLY A 68 -13.30 -23.68 16.08
CA GLY A 68 -12.57 -24.96 16.10
C GLY A 68 -11.84 -25.32 14.80
N HIS A 69 -11.82 -24.44 13.81
CA HIS A 69 -10.99 -24.51 12.62
C HIS A 69 -9.87 -23.47 12.68
N GLU A 70 -8.66 -23.89 12.36
CA GLU A 70 -7.49 -23.05 12.28
C GLU A 70 -6.81 -23.23 10.93
N VAL A 71 -6.35 -22.13 10.35
CA VAL A 71 -5.58 -22.11 9.12
C VAL A 71 -4.28 -21.36 9.37
N GLU A 72 -3.15 -22.01 9.05
CA GLU A 72 -1.84 -21.40 9.09
C GLU A 72 -1.74 -20.30 8.02
N VAL A 73 -1.15 -19.17 8.39
CA VAL A 73 -0.92 -18.03 7.51
C VAL A 73 0.58 -17.78 7.43
N ARG A 74 1.17 -18.05 6.26
CA ARG A 74 2.59 -17.80 6.03
C ARG A 74 2.80 -16.37 5.57
N VAL A 75 3.70 -15.65 6.23
CA VAL A 75 4.12 -14.33 5.76
C VAL A 75 5.15 -14.48 4.66
N GLN A 76 4.84 -13.95 3.49
CA GLN A 76 5.72 -13.89 2.35
C GLN A 76 6.17 -12.46 2.11
N ARG A 77 7.38 -12.30 1.56
CA ARG A 77 7.88 -11.00 1.13
C ARG A 77 6.93 -10.44 0.06
N GLY A 78 6.49 -9.20 0.27
CA GLY A 78 5.75 -8.43 -0.72
C GLY A 78 6.64 -7.34 -1.30
N TRP A 79 6.21 -6.09 -1.16
CA TRP A 79 6.82 -4.93 -1.81
C TRP A 79 7.23 -3.87 -0.79
N THR A 80 8.28 -3.13 -1.12
CA THR A 80 8.72 -1.96 -0.36
C THR A 80 8.72 -0.78 -1.31
N SER A 81 7.97 0.26 -0.95
CA SER A 81 7.94 1.51 -1.70
C SER A 81 9.21 2.32 -1.42
N THR A 82 9.55 3.22 -2.33
CA THR A 82 10.62 4.21 -2.13
C THR A 82 10.25 5.28 -1.11
N LEU A 83 8.99 5.35 -0.68
CA LEU A 83 8.46 6.34 0.27
C LEU A 83 8.04 5.72 1.60
N GLY A 84 8.78 4.69 2.02
CA GLY A 84 8.73 4.21 3.41
C GLY A 84 7.55 3.33 3.77
N ARG A 85 6.73 2.88 2.82
CA ARG A 85 5.73 1.82 3.04
C ARG A 85 6.29 0.44 2.71
N THR A 86 5.92 -0.56 3.52
CA THR A 86 6.28 -1.96 3.30
C THR A 86 5.03 -2.82 3.40
N LEU A 87 4.83 -3.69 2.42
CA LEU A 87 3.70 -4.61 2.32
C LEU A 87 4.22 -6.04 2.29
N VAL A 88 3.60 -6.92 3.07
CA VAL A 88 3.83 -8.37 3.03
C VAL A 88 2.56 -9.09 2.61
N ILE A 89 2.73 -10.26 2.01
CA ILE A 89 1.62 -11.12 1.59
C ILE A 89 1.38 -12.16 2.68
N LEU A 90 0.15 -12.26 3.15
CA LEU A 90 -0.30 -13.26 4.10
C LEU A 90 -1.00 -14.37 3.33
N ARG A 91 -0.32 -15.50 3.16
CA ARG A 91 -0.79 -16.63 2.37
C ARG A 91 -1.34 -17.73 3.27
N LEU A 92 -2.61 -18.09 3.06
CA LEU A 92 -3.24 -19.22 3.72
C LEU A 92 -2.61 -20.55 3.26
N SER A 93 -2.39 -21.47 4.20
CA SER A 93 -1.88 -22.83 3.90
C SER A 93 -2.97 -23.76 3.34
N SER A 94 -4.22 -23.50 3.68
CA SER A 94 -5.41 -24.20 3.19
C SER A 94 -6.58 -23.22 3.03
N PRO A 95 -7.61 -23.56 2.22
CA PRO A 95 -8.81 -22.74 2.14
C PRO A 95 -9.54 -22.65 3.48
N LEU A 96 -10.16 -21.49 3.72
CA LEU A 96 -11.12 -21.29 4.80
C LEU A 96 -12.38 -22.17 4.60
N LYS A 97 -13.08 -22.49 5.68
CA LYS A 97 -14.41 -23.11 5.58
C LYS A 97 -15.43 -22.03 5.22
N PRO A 98 -16.35 -22.26 4.26
CA PRO A 98 -17.37 -21.29 3.89
C PRO A 98 -18.27 -20.85 5.05
N GLY A 99 -18.71 -19.58 5.03
CA GLY A 99 -19.75 -19.07 5.93
C GLY A 99 -19.34 -18.87 7.39
N LEU A 100 -18.04 -18.99 7.71
CA LEU A 100 -17.50 -18.69 9.04
C LEU A 100 -16.87 -17.30 9.10
N VAL A 101 -16.82 -16.72 10.30
CA VAL A 101 -16.04 -15.51 10.60
C VAL A 101 -14.67 -15.94 11.11
N TYR A 102 -13.62 -15.54 10.41
CA TYR A 102 -12.24 -15.81 10.79
C TYR A 102 -11.56 -14.58 11.37
N THR A 103 -10.94 -14.76 12.53
CA THR A 103 -10.07 -13.77 13.17
C THR A 103 -8.62 -14.05 12.80
N LEU A 104 -7.90 -13.04 12.33
CA LEU A 104 -6.45 -13.12 12.15
C LEU A 104 -5.75 -12.81 13.48
N ARG A 105 -4.93 -13.76 13.94
CA ARG A 105 -4.08 -13.64 15.14
C ARG A 105 -2.85 -12.78 14.85
N LEU A 106 -3.09 -11.51 14.58
CA LEU A 106 -2.03 -10.52 14.30
C LEU A 106 -1.15 -10.27 15.54
N ASP A 107 -1.73 -10.43 16.73
CA ASP A 107 -1.07 -10.35 18.03
C ASP A 107 0.07 -11.37 18.21
N ASP A 108 0.05 -12.49 17.49
CA ASP A 108 1.12 -13.50 17.51
C ASP A 108 2.48 -12.92 17.02
N VAL A 109 2.46 -11.88 16.19
CA VAL A 109 3.67 -11.30 15.58
C VAL A 109 3.79 -9.79 15.76
N LEU A 110 2.68 -9.09 16.00
CA LEU A 110 2.60 -7.65 16.21
C LEU A 110 1.66 -7.35 17.40
N PRO A 111 2.09 -7.65 18.65
CA PRO A 111 1.24 -7.46 19.82
C PRO A 111 0.87 -5.98 20.02
N GLY A 112 -0.42 -5.71 20.25
CA GLY A 112 -0.93 -4.36 20.53
C GLY A 112 -0.92 -3.40 19.33
N VAL A 113 -0.66 -3.89 18.11
CA VAL A 113 -0.58 -3.03 16.93
C VAL A 113 -1.94 -2.40 16.59
N LYS A 114 -1.91 -1.11 16.26
CA LYS A 114 -3.10 -0.40 15.76
C LYS A 114 -3.36 -0.80 14.30
N VAL A 115 -4.53 -1.37 14.04
CA VAL A 115 -5.03 -1.60 12.66
C VAL A 115 -5.78 -0.34 12.23
N LEU A 116 -5.23 0.37 11.25
CA LEU A 116 -5.67 1.71 10.85
C LEU A 116 -6.99 1.71 10.08
N ASN A 117 -7.34 0.59 9.44
CA ASN A 117 -8.57 0.43 8.65
C ASN A 117 -9.53 -0.62 9.24
N SER A 118 -9.54 -0.76 10.56
CA SER A 118 -10.51 -1.58 11.31
C SER A 118 -11.44 -0.69 12.14
N ALA A 119 -12.69 -1.13 12.34
CA ALA A 119 -13.72 -0.38 13.06
C ALA A 119 -13.60 -0.44 14.60
N GLY A 120 -12.48 -0.90 15.16
CA GLY A 120 -12.33 -1.01 16.61
C GLY A 120 -10.96 -1.52 17.09
N HIS A 121 -10.88 -1.79 18.39
CA HIS A 121 -9.69 -2.33 19.06
C HIS A 121 -9.62 -3.87 19.07
N SER A 122 -10.61 -4.55 18.48
CA SER A 122 -10.61 -6.01 18.35
C SER A 122 -9.62 -6.46 17.28
N LEU A 123 -9.24 -7.74 17.35
CA LEU A 123 -8.47 -8.37 16.28
C LEU A 123 -9.23 -8.28 14.94
N PRO A 124 -8.51 -8.19 13.82
CA PRO A 124 -9.14 -8.07 12.51
C PRO A 124 -9.83 -9.38 12.09
N GLU A 125 -11.03 -9.25 11.53
CA GLU A 125 -11.92 -10.37 11.20
C GLU A 125 -12.44 -10.27 9.76
N TRP A 126 -12.75 -11.41 9.14
CA TRP A 126 -13.39 -11.48 7.82
C TRP A 126 -14.46 -12.55 7.77
N ASN A 127 -15.49 -12.29 6.96
CA ASN A 127 -16.52 -13.25 6.64
C ASN A 127 -16.04 -14.11 5.45
N SER A 128 -15.89 -15.41 5.64
CA SER A 128 -15.57 -16.32 4.53
C SER A 128 -16.80 -16.52 3.63
N GLY A 129 -16.61 -16.30 2.34
CA GLY A 129 -17.62 -16.45 1.30
C GLY A 129 -18.00 -17.90 1.02
N ARG A 130 -18.71 -18.12 -0.09
CA ARG A 130 -19.30 -19.44 -0.41
C ARG A 130 -18.28 -20.50 -0.83
N GLY A 131 -17.08 -20.10 -1.22
CA GLY A 131 -16.07 -21.03 -1.73
C GLY A 131 -14.84 -20.33 -2.26
N GLN A 132 -14.01 -21.08 -2.96
CA GLN A 132 -12.81 -20.57 -3.59
C GLN A 132 -13.16 -19.74 -4.82
N ASP A 133 -12.38 -18.71 -5.05
CA ASP A 133 -12.43 -17.95 -6.30
C ASP A 133 -11.24 -18.32 -7.19
N LEU A 134 -11.55 -18.94 -8.31
CA LEU A 134 -10.62 -19.36 -9.35
C LEU A 134 -10.82 -18.57 -10.65
N ALA A 135 -11.86 -17.72 -10.69
CA ALA A 135 -12.17 -16.95 -11.88
C ALA A 135 -11.15 -15.81 -11.99
N ARG A 136 -10.67 -15.57 -13.21
CA ARG A 136 -9.80 -14.41 -13.45
C ARG A 136 -10.68 -13.18 -13.61
N PRO A 137 -10.30 -12.02 -13.03
CA PRO A 137 -11.03 -10.79 -13.30
C PRO A 137 -10.87 -10.42 -14.77
N ARG A 138 -11.86 -9.71 -15.32
CA ARG A 138 -11.87 -9.30 -16.73
C ARG A 138 -12.03 -7.80 -16.86
N TRP A 139 -11.28 -7.18 -17.78
CA TRP A 139 -11.44 -5.77 -18.08
C TRP A 139 -12.83 -5.48 -18.65
N LEU A 140 -13.59 -4.63 -17.97
CA LEU A 140 -14.73 -3.92 -18.56
C LEU A 140 -14.25 -2.59 -19.16
N LYS A 141 -13.34 -1.91 -18.45
CA LYS A 141 -12.62 -0.72 -18.92
C LYS A 141 -11.18 -0.80 -18.45
N ARG A 142 -10.24 -0.66 -19.39
CA ARG A 142 -8.81 -0.66 -19.09
C ARG A 142 -8.43 0.59 -18.28
N PRO A 143 -7.32 0.55 -17.52
CA PRO A 143 -6.85 1.70 -16.77
C PRO A 143 -6.64 2.92 -17.65
N VAL A 144 -7.12 4.06 -17.20
CA VAL A 144 -6.86 5.37 -17.80
C VAL A 144 -6.54 6.38 -16.70
N VAL A 145 -5.71 7.36 -17.02
CA VAL A 145 -5.51 8.52 -16.15
C VAL A 145 -6.72 9.42 -16.24
N SER A 146 -7.31 9.75 -15.09
CA SER A 146 -8.53 10.56 -15.03
C SER A 146 -8.31 11.94 -14.45
N GLU A 147 -7.41 12.08 -13.48
CA GLU A 147 -7.20 13.32 -12.73
C GLU A 147 -5.83 13.31 -12.05
N GLY A 148 -5.21 14.48 -11.95
CA GLY A 148 -4.05 14.71 -11.09
C GLY A 148 -4.44 15.52 -9.86
N ILE A 149 -3.95 15.12 -8.70
CA ILE A 149 -4.15 15.81 -7.42
C ILE A 149 -2.79 16.28 -6.93
N PHE A 150 -2.70 17.56 -6.62
CA PHE A 150 -1.60 18.13 -5.83
C PHE A 150 -2.19 18.96 -4.70
N ARG A 151 -1.71 18.75 -3.47
CA ARG A 151 -2.12 19.52 -2.30
C ARG A 151 -0.93 19.82 -1.41
N ARG A 152 -0.85 21.04 -0.88
CA ARG A 152 0.07 21.38 0.21
C ARG A 152 -0.70 21.34 1.52
N THR A 153 -0.21 20.58 2.48
CA THR A 153 -0.71 20.52 3.86
C THR A 153 0.36 21.08 4.80
N ARG A 154 0.05 21.15 6.10
CA ARG A 154 1.03 21.55 7.11
C ARG A 154 2.14 20.51 7.28
N GLU A 155 1.81 19.25 7.02
CA GLU A 155 2.68 18.09 7.18
C GLU A 155 3.55 17.82 5.95
N GLY A 156 3.24 18.42 4.79
CA GLY A 156 4.01 18.24 3.56
C GLY A 156 3.17 18.41 2.30
N SER A 157 3.60 17.77 1.21
CA SER A 157 2.87 17.76 -0.05
C SER A 157 2.27 16.40 -0.35
N GLU A 158 1.02 16.38 -0.79
CA GLU A 158 0.36 15.21 -1.35
C GLU A 158 0.34 15.32 -2.87
N ARG A 159 0.64 14.21 -3.54
CA ARG A 159 0.60 14.14 -5.00
C ARG A 159 0.09 12.77 -5.44
N PHE A 160 -1.00 12.77 -6.21
CA PHE A 160 -1.62 11.54 -6.70
C PHE A 160 -2.08 11.68 -8.14
N VAL A 161 -1.97 10.59 -8.89
CA VAL A 161 -2.65 10.40 -10.17
C VAL A 161 -3.78 9.40 -9.95
N LYS A 162 -5.02 9.81 -10.26
CA LYS A 162 -6.20 8.93 -10.19
C LYS A 162 -6.26 8.07 -11.45
N LEU A 163 -6.03 6.77 -11.25
CA LEU A 163 -6.26 5.76 -12.27
C LEU A 163 -7.69 5.26 -12.15
N ARG A 164 -8.48 5.39 -13.22
CA ARG A 164 -9.83 4.81 -13.31
C ARG A 164 -9.81 3.57 -14.18
N MET A 165 -10.44 2.51 -13.71
CA MET A 165 -10.61 1.25 -14.42
C MET A 165 -11.90 0.56 -13.99
N SER A 166 -12.31 -0.48 -14.71
CA SER A 166 -13.47 -1.27 -14.35
C SER A 166 -13.22 -2.74 -14.67
N LEU A 167 -13.58 -3.60 -13.72
CA LEU A 167 -13.38 -5.04 -13.78
C LEU A 167 -14.72 -5.74 -13.60
N SER A 168 -14.90 -6.85 -14.28
CA SER A 168 -15.89 -7.86 -13.93
C SER A 168 -15.26 -8.69 -12.81
N GLU A 169 -15.50 -8.28 -11.57
CA GLU A 169 -14.95 -8.88 -10.35
C GLU A 169 -15.87 -8.56 -9.18
N ASP A 170 -16.16 -9.57 -8.35
CA ASP A 170 -17.03 -9.41 -7.18
C ASP A 170 -16.21 -9.21 -5.89
N SER A 171 -14.94 -9.62 -5.90
CA SER A 171 -14.02 -9.49 -4.77
C SER A 171 -13.16 -8.20 -4.86
N PRO A 172 -12.55 -7.77 -3.76
CA PRO A 172 -11.61 -6.65 -3.80
C PRO A 172 -10.43 -6.93 -4.73
N ALA A 173 -9.98 -5.90 -5.46
CA ALA A 173 -8.87 -6.01 -6.41
C ALA A 173 -7.75 -5.01 -6.10
N TYR A 174 -6.57 -5.30 -6.65
CA TYR A 174 -5.34 -4.56 -6.41
C TYR A 174 -4.59 -4.31 -7.73
N ALA A 175 -3.97 -3.14 -7.84
CA ALA A 175 -3.07 -2.81 -8.93
C ALA A 175 -1.62 -2.93 -8.46
N GLN A 176 -0.89 -3.87 -9.03
CA GLN A 176 0.56 -3.88 -8.98
C GLN A 176 1.07 -2.93 -10.07
N VAL A 177 1.75 -1.87 -9.64
CA VAL A 177 2.23 -0.82 -10.52
C VAL A 177 3.75 -0.85 -10.57
N THR A 178 4.27 -0.84 -11.80
CA THR A 178 5.68 -0.53 -12.08
C THR A 178 5.73 0.85 -12.70
N LEU A 179 6.34 1.79 -11.99
CA LEU A 179 6.48 3.19 -12.39
C LEU A 179 7.92 3.47 -12.80
N SER A 180 8.10 3.95 -14.02
CA SER A 180 9.39 4.44 -14.52
C SER A 180 9.27 5.89 -14.98
N ARG A 181 10.40 6.59 -15.05
CA ARG A 181 10.43 7.91 -15.72
C ARG A 181 10.11 7.73 -17.21
N GLY A 182 9.61 8.80 -17.84
CA GLY A 182 9.36 8.88 -19.28
C GLY A 182 10.65 8.80 -20.11
N LYS A 183 10.61 9.28 -21.36
CA LYS A 183 11.73 9.16 -22.32
C LYS A 183 13.01 9.94 -21.95
N ASP A 184 13.05 10.63 -20.81
CA ASP A 184 14.25 11.33 -20.35
C ASP A 184 15.29 10.34 -19.82
N LYS A 185 16.56 10.60 -20.18
CA LYS A 185 17.76 9.83 -19.80
C LYS A 185 18.11 9.88 -18.30
N ASP A 186 17.15 10.22 -17.45
CA ASP A 186 17.35 10.20 -16.02
C ASP A 186 17.22 8.77 -15.50
N ASN A 187 18.27 8.28 -14.86
CA ASN A 187 18.37 6.92 -14.33
C ASN A 187 17.56 6.73 -13.04
N MET A 188 16.26 7.07 -13.06
CA MET A 188 15.38 6.71 -11.97
C MET A 188 15.16 5.19 -12.01
N ALA A 189 15.61 4.50 -10.96
CA ALA A 189 15.27 3.10 -10.77
C ALA A 189 13.74 2.92 -10.79
N PRO A 190 13.21 1.91 -11.52
CA PRO A 190 11.79 1.64 -11.52
C PRO A 190 11.27 1.42 -10.09
N GLN A 191 10.15 2.06 -9.78
CA GLN A 191 9.46 1.90 -8.51
C GLN A 191 8.39 0.82 -8.69
N HIS A 192 8.26 -0.08 -7.72
CA HIS A 192 7.31 -1.19 -7.78
C HIS A 192 6.50 -1.27 -6.50
N TYR A 193 5.18 -1.15 -6.59
CA TYR A 193 4.32 -1.24 -5.41
C TYR A 193 2.91 -1.69 -5.77
N VAL A 194 2.15 -2.12 -4.75
CA VAL A 194 0.75 -2.51 -4.88
C VAL A 194 -0.13 -1.44 -4.26
N ILE A 195 -1.21 -1.08 -4.94
CA ILE A 195 -2.22 -0.13 -4.44
C ILE A 195 -3.62 -0.77 -4.53
N PRO A 196 -4.48 -0.58 -3.53
CA PRO A 196 -5.85 -1.10 -3.57
C PRO A 196 -6.70 -0.36 -4.61
N LEU A 197 -7.66 -1.08 -5.19
CA LEU A 197 -8.75 -0.48 -5.96
C LEU A 197 -9.94 -0.25 -5.05
N HIS A 198 -10.44 0.99 -5.02
CA HIS A 198 -11.69 1.35 -4.37
C HIS A 198 -12.63 1.89 -5.42
N ASP A 199 -13.75 1.21 -5.66
CA ASP A 199 -14.77 1.59 -6.66
C ASP A 199 -14.19 1.87 -8.05
N GLY A 200 -13.26 1.03 -8.49
CA GLY A 200 -12.57 1.17 -9.78
C GLY A 200 -11.54 2.31 -9.84
N VAL A 201 -11.18 2.91 -8.70
CA VAL A 201 -10.16 3.95 -8.60
C VAL A 201 -8.95 3.44 -7.86
N ALA A 202 -7.76 3.69 -8.41
CA ALA A 202 -6.49 3.48 -7.73
C ALA A 202 -5.71 4.81 -7.68
N LEU A 203 -5.16 5.14 -6.50
CA LEU A 203 -4.39 6.36 -6.28
C LEU A 203 -2.89 6.06 -6.38
N LEU A 204 -2.27 6.48 -7.47
CA LEU A 204 -0.83 6.33 -7.70
C LEU A 204 -0.11 7.58 -7.20
N GLY A 205 0.68 7.46 -6.13
CA GLY A 205 1.44 8.59 -5.59
C GLY A 205 1.68 8.48 -4.09
N HIS A 206 1.61 9.63 -3.41
CA HIS A 206 1.92 9.74 -1.99
C HIS A 206 1.15 10.87 -1.28
N GLY A 207 0.96 10.67 0.02
CA GLY A 207 0.56 11.73 0.93
C GLY A 207 1.77 12.46 1.51
N ALA A 208 1.52 13.37 2.45
CA ALA A 208 2.56 14.14 3.12
C ALA A 208 3.55 13.26 3.92
N CYS A 209 3.07 12.15 4.47
CA CYS A 209 3.80 11.27 5.39
C CYS A 209 4.34 9.98 4.75
N GLY A 210 4.30 9.88 3.42
CA GLY A 210 4.74 8.69 2.68
C GLY A 210 3.69 8.21 1.68
N GLY A 211 4.01 7.13 0.96
CA GLY A 211 3.17 6.69 -0.14
C GLY A 211 3.70 5.48 -0.88
N ALA A 212 3.02 5.13 -1.96
CA ALA A 212 3.41 4.04 -2.84
C ALA A 212 4.48 4.48 -3.84
N PHE A 213 4.40 5.72 -4.33
CA PHE A 213 5.24 6.20 -5.43
C PHE A 213 5.63 7.66 -5.24
N ALA A 214 6.92 7.95 -5.47
CA ALA A 214 7.43 9.31 -5.56
C ALA A 214 7.17 9.87 -6.97
N LEU A 215 6.53 11.04 -7.02
CA LEU A 215 6.23 11.78 -8.24
C LEU A 215 6.87 13.17 -8.12
N GLU A 216 7.80 13.47 -9.01
CA GLU A 216 8.52 14.74 -9.06
C GLU A 216 7.77 15.75 -9.93
N ASP A 217 7.83 17.02 -9.55
CA ASP A 217 7.08 18.09 -10.21
C ASP A 217 7.48 18.22 -11.69
N GLY A 218 6.48 18.31 -12.56
CA GLY A 218 6.67 18.51 -14.01
C GLY A 218 7.34 17.35 -14.74
N LYS A 219 7.55 16.19 -14.09
CA LYS A 219 8.15 15.01 -14.74
C LYS A 219 7.07 14.13 -15.39
N SER A 220 7.41 13.55 -16.54
CA SER A 220 6.60 12.54 -17.20
C SER A 220 6.97 11.14 -16.74
N TYR A 221 5.97 10.28 -16.65
CA TYR A 221 6.10 8.91 -16.16
C TYR A 221 5.44 7.91 -17.11
N ARG A 222 5.90 6.66 -17.00
CA ARG A 222 5.26 5.50 -17.59
C ARG A 222 4.89 4.52 -16.48
N ALA A 223 3.63 4.12 -16.42
CA ALA A 223 3.13 3.13 -15.48
C ALA A 223 2.67 1.86 -16.22
N LYS A 224 3.33 0.73 -15.94
CA LYS A 224 2.79 -0.59 -16.26
C LYS A 224 1.91 -1.04 -15.10
N ILE A 225 0.70 -1.50 -15.41
CA ILE A 225 -0.31 -1.88 -14.43
C ILE A 225 -0.70 -3.33 -14.67
N ASP A 226 -0.46 -4.17 -13.67
CA ASP A 226 -0.97 -5.53 -13.58
C ASP A 226 -2.01 -5.56 -12.45
N VAL A 227 -3.16 -6.22 -12.65
CA VAL A 227 -4.24 -6.26 -11.65
C VAL A 227 -4.51 -7.68 -11.21
N PHE A 228 -4.77 -7.87 -9.91
CA PHE A 228 -5.19 -9.14 -9.33
C PHE A 228 -6.32 -8.96 -8.32
N ASP A 229 -7.13 -10.00 -8.14
CA ASP A 229 -8.20 -10.04 -7.13
C ASP A 229 -7.71 -10.50 -5.74
N ALA A 230 -8.63 -10.59 -4.78
CA ALA A 230 -8.34 -11.03 -3.43
C ALA A 230 -7.92 -12.51 -3.33
N ALA A 231 -8.16 -13.36 -4.33
CA ALA A 231 -7.62 -14.73 -4.39
C ALA A 231 -6.25 -14.80 -5.09
N GLY A 232 -5.84 -13.69 -5.73
CA GLY A 232 -4.62 -13.52 -6.48
C GLY A 232 -4.68 -14.08 -7.90
N ASN A 233 -5.88 -14.15 -8.50
CA ASN A 233 -6.00 -14.39 -9.93
C ASN A 233 -5.69 -13.09 -10.69
N LEU A 234 -4.91 -13.21 -11.76
CA LEU A 234 -4.41 -12.06 -12.52
C LEU A 234 -5.29 -11.77 -13.74
N VAL A 235 -5.47 -10.47 -13.98
CA VAL A 235 -6.03 -9.95 -15.24
C VAL A 235 -4.91 -9.87 -16.28
N PRO A 236 -5.17 -10.14 -17.58
CA PRO A 236 -4.19 -9.89 -18.63
C PRO A 236 -3.67 -8.44 -18.58
N GLY A 237 -2.34 -8.29 -18.66
CA GLY A 237 -1.67 -6.99 -18.58
C GLY A 237 -2.08 -6.02 -19.68
N THR A 238 -1.94 -4.73 -19.42
CA THR A 238 -2.27 -3.67 -20.39
C THR A 238 -1.02 -2.99 -20.94
N ALA A 239 -1.20 -2.23 -22.02
CA ALA A 239 -0.17 -1.30 -22.46
C ALA A 239 0.17 -0.31 -21.32
N PRO A 240 1.43 0.11 -21.18
CA PRO A 240 1.80 1.10 -20.17
C PRO A 240 1.10 2.44 -20.42
N LEU A 241 0.62 3.05 -19.34
CA LEU A 241 0.08 4.41 -19.36
C LEU A 241 1.22 5.42 -19.30
N GLN A 242 1.03 6.55 -19.97
CA GLN A 242 1.92 7.71 -19.87
C GLN A 242 1.15 8.87 -19.27
N PHE A 243 1.78 9.62 -18.38
CA PHE A 243 1.19 10.78 -17.75
C PHE A 243 2.26 11.73 -17.23
N GLU A 244 1.83 12.95 -16.94
CA GLU A 244 2.66 13.95 -16.26
C GLU A 244 2.28 14.02 -14.79
N SER A 245 3.28 14.26 -13.96
CA SER A 245 3.12 14.49 -12.54
C SER A 245 2.21 15.70 -12.29
N PRO A 246 1.23 15.61 -11.38
CA PRO A 246 0.41 16.77 -11.01
C PRO A 246 1.29 17.89 -10.43
N VAL A 247 1.14 19.09 -11.00
CA VAL A 247 1.84 20.29 -10.55
C VAL A 247 0.96 21.15 -9.66
N ALA A 248 1.58 21.98 -8.83
CA ALA A 248 0.87 23.00 -8.07
C ALA A 248 0.11 23.93 -9.04
N THR A 249 -1.21 23.95 -8.95
CA THR A 249 -1.99 25.04 -9.53
C THR A 249 -1.68 26.28 -8.68
N GLN A 250 -1.25 27.38 -9.30
CA GLN A 250 -1.11 28.64 -8.59
C GLN A 250 -2.49 29.00 -8.02
N GLU A 251 -2.61 29.06 -6.69
CA GLU A 251 -3.73 29.78 -6.08
C GLU A 251 -3.54 31.24 -6.47
N ASN A 252 -4.51 31.81 -7.21
CA ASN A 252 -4.52 33.25 -7.47
C ASN A 252 -4.50 33.99 -6.12
N PRO A 253 -3.61 34.98 -5.94
CA PRO A 253 -3.45 35.71 -4.69
C PRO A 253 -4.72 36.46 -4.26
#